data_AF-A0A521PAI4-F1
#
_entry.id   AF-A0A521PAI4-F1
#
_cell.length_a   1.000
_cell.length_b   1.000
_cell.length_c   1.000
_cell.angle_alpha   90.00
_cell.angle_beta   90.00
_cell.angle_gamma   90.00
#
_symmetry.space_group_name_H-M   'P 1'
#
loop_
_entity.id
_entity.type
_entity.pdbx_description
1 polymer ?
#
loop_
_entity_poly.entity_id
_entity_poly.type
_entity_poly.pdbx_seq_one_letter_code
_entity_poly.pdbx_strand_id
1 'polypeptide(L)'
;MKYIFNFLLILFISLFAITRAESQSVLINKVTDSNVIKIIPNIKSCSHFYHKELGITVLEVTNETGSANLDESEEVTTDLFIGVSEADENPRQNCFRIKDLYGITDIKLEKSETSEAILSFFYIDLKAKVNKRKQVKIRLNLDQANVI
;
A
#
# COMPACT_ATOMS: atom_id res chain seq x y z
N MET A 1 0.16 34.45 57.59
CA MET A 1 0.21 32.98 57.41
C MET A 1 -0.72 32.47 56.30
N LYS A 2 -2.02 32.78 56.29
CA LYS A 2 -2.96 32.32 55.23
C LYS A 2 -2.55 32.65 53.79
N TYR A 3 -2.04 33.86 53.52
CA TYR A 3 -1.63 34.27 52.17
C TYR A 3 -0.40 33.53 51.65
N ILE A 4 0.56 33.20 52.53
CA ILE A 4 1.76 32.42 52.18
C ILE A 4 1.37 30.98 51.83
N PHE A 5 0.45 30.39 52.60
CA PHE A 5 -0.08 29.05 52.33
C PHE A 5 -0.84 28.98 51.00
N ASN A 6 -1.71 29.95 50.72
CA ASN A 6 -2.44 30.01 49.46
C ASN A 6 -1.52 30.22 48.25
N PHE A 7 -0.48 31.04 48.40
CA PHE A 7 0.53 31.25 47.36
C PHE A 7 1.29 29.95 47.05
N LEU A 8 1.74 29.22 48.08
CA LEU A 8 2.39 27.91 47.93
C LEU A 8 1.47 26.89 47.26
N LEU A 9 0.19 26.87 47.62
CA LEU A 9 -0.80 25.97 47.01
C LEU A 9 -0.97 26.25 45.51
N ILE A 10 -1.11 27.53 45.13
CA ILE A 10 -1.24 27.94 43.72
C ILE A 10 0.02 27.58 42.94
N LEU A 11 1.20 27.78 43.54
CA LEU A 11 2.49 27.41 42.94
C LEU A 11 2.58 25.89 42.70
N PHE A 12 2.16 25.07 43.66
CA PHE A 12 2.16 23.61 43.51
C PHE A 12 1.18 23.12 42.44
N ILE A 13 0.00 23.73 42.36
CA ILE A 13 -1.00 23.40 41.33
C ILE A 13 -0.50 23.79 39.94
N SER A 14 0.16 24.95 39.80
CA SER A 14 0.70 25.39 38.51
C SER A 14 1.88 24.53 38.05
N LEU A 15 2.76 24.12 38.96
CA LEU A 15 3.85 23.17 38.68
C LEU A 15 3.32 21.81 38.19
N PHE A 16 2.28 21.26 38.85
CA PHE A 16 1.65 20.01 38.43
C PHE A 16 0.93 20.13 37.07
N ALA A 17 0.31 21.27 36.78
CA ALA A 17 -0.35 21.50 35.50
C ALA A 17 0.63 21.50 34.31
N ILE A 18 1.84 22.03 34.49
CA ILE A 18 2.87 22.07 33.44
C ILE A 18 3.40 20.67 33.11
N THR A 19 3.54 19.78 34.10
CA THR A 19 4.03 18.40 33.89
C THR A 19 3.09 17.50 33.08
N ARG A 20 1.81 17.86 32.94
CA ARG A 20 0.84 17.11 32.12
C ARG A 20 0.70 17.65 30.70
N ALA A 21 1.44 18.72 30.36
CA ALA A 21 1.42 19.33 29.03
C ALA A 21 2.48 18.75 28.08
N GLU A 22 3.19 17.68 28.46
CA GLU A 22 3.99 16.91 27.51
C GLU A 22 3.06 16.18 26.55
N SER A 23 2.76 16.86 25.44
CA SER A 23 2.19 16.29 24.23
C SER A 23 2.92 15.00 23.87
N GLN A 24 2.18 13.96 23.49
CA GLN A 24 2.73 12.73 22.93
C GLN A 24 3.67 13.09 21.77
N SER A 25 4.98 13.02 22.00
CA SER A 25 5.96 13.40 20.98
C SER A 25 5.92 12.36 19.87
N VAL A 26 5.53 12.79 18.66
CA VAL A 26 5.54 11.93 17.48
C VAL A 26 7.00 11.76 17.06
N LEU A 27 7.61 10.64 17.46
CA LEU A 27 8.97 10.27 17.04
C LEU A 27 8.91 9.68 15.63
N ILE A 28 9.58 10.33 14.68
CA ILE A 28 9.71 9.83 13.31
C ILE A 28 11.04 9.07 13.21
N ASN A 29 10.96 7.74 13.12
CA ASN A 29 12.12 6.89 12.93
C ASN A 29 12.37 6.64 11.45
N LYS A 30 13.64 6.67 11.04
CA LYS A 30 14.04 6.28 9.68
C LYS A 30 13.87 4.77 9.51
N VAL A 31 13.14 4.35 8.47
CA VAL A 31 13.05 2.94 8.07
C VAL A 31 14.41 2.49 7.52
N THR A 32 14.89 1.33 7.98
CA THR A 32 16.17 0.74 7.56
C THR A 32 16.01 -0.50 6.68
N ASP A 33 14.79 -1.04 6.56
CA ASP A 33 14.51 -2.21 5.72
C ASP A 33 14.67 -1.86 4.24
N SER A 34 15.61 -2.51 3.56
CA SER A 34 15.94 -2.24 2.16
C SER A 34 14.80 -2.55 1.19
N ASN A 35 13.94 -3.54 1.50
CA ASN A 35 12.80 -3.87 0.65
C ASN A 35 11.74 -2.78 0.75
N VAL A 36 11.48 -2.31 1.97
CA VAL A 36 10.54 -1.20 2.22
C VAL A 36 11.04 0.09 1.56
N ILE A 37 12.34 0.40 1.70
CA ILE A 37 12.97 1.58 1.07
C ILE A 37 12.91 1.50 -0.46
N LYS A 38 12.95 0.31 -1.06
CA LYS A 38 12.82 0.15 -2.52
C LYS A 38 11.38 0.20 -3.01
N ILE A 39 10.44 -0.37 -2.26
CA ILE A 39 9.05 -0.49 -2.69
C ILE A 39 8.29 0.82 -2.47
N ILE A 40 8.31 1.37 -1.24
CA ILE A 40 7.43 2.49 -0.86
C ILE A 40 7.60 3.72 -1.75
N PRO A 41 8.83 4.21 -2.03
CA PRO A 41 9.01 5.40 -2.86
C PRO A 41 8.59 5.21 -4.32
N ASN A 42 8.54 3.95 -4.78
CA ASN A 42 8.21 3.59 -6.14
C ASN A 42 6.74 3.16 -6.33
N ILE A 43 5.91 3.25 -5.28
CA ILE A 43 4.46 3.01 -5.40
C ILE A 43 3.86 4.13 -6.27
N LYS A 44 3.38 3.73 -7.45
CA LYS A 44 2.69 4.61 -8.40
C LYS A 44 1.21 4.73 -8.07
N SER A 45 0.56 3.62 -7.72
CA SER A 45 -0.85 3.59 -7.39
C SER A 45 -1.14 2.56 -6.29
N CYS A 46 -2.18 2.83 -5.51
CA CYS A 46 -2.72 1.92 -4.51
C CYS A 46 -4.24 1.92 -4.67
N SER A 47 -4.80 0.75 -4.98
CA SER A 47 -6.24 0.53 -5.07
C SER A 47 -6.66 -0.50 -4.03
N HIS A 48 -7.76 -0.23 -3.34
CA HIS A 48 -8.30 -1.13 -2.35
C HIS A 48 -9.72 -1.53 -2.72
N PHE A 49 -10.00 -2.82 -2.67
CA PHE A 49 -11.28 -3.41 -3.01
C PHE A 49 -11.73 -4.33 -1.89
N TYR A 50 -13.04 -4.47 -1.74
CA TYR A 50 -13.64 -5.42 -0.83
C TYR A 50 -14.56 -6.36 -1.60
N HIS A 51 -14.43 -7.66 -1.34
CA HIS A 51 -15.32 -8.68 -1.87
C HIS A 51 -15.72 -9.63 -0.77
N LYS A 52 -16.96 -9.52 -0.28
CA LYS A 52 -17.46 -10.30 0.86
C LYS A 52 -16.52 -10.14 2.07
N GLU A 53 -15.84 -11.21 2.48
CA GLU A 53 -14.93 -11.25 3.63
C GLU A 53 -13.46 -11.02 3.24
N LEU A 54 -13.18 -10.74 1.96
CA LEU A 54 -11.83 -10.48 1.46
C LEU A 54 -11.59 -8.97 1.25
N GLY A 55 -10.54 -8.46 1.87
CA GLY A 55 -9.89 -7.21 1.50
C GLY A 55 -8.82 -7.48 0.44
N ILE A 56 -8.80 -6.67 -0.62
CA ILE A 56 -7.86 -6.84 -1.74
C ILE A 56 -7.17 -5.51 -1.96
N THR A 57 -5.84 -5.49 -1.79
CA THR A 57 -5.00 -4.32 -2.05
C THR A 57 -4.19 -4.57 -3.30
N VAL A 58 -4.25 -3.66 -4.26
CA VAL A 58 -3.45 -3.71 -5.48
C VAL A 58 -2.49 -2.53 -5.48
N LEU A 59 -1.20 -2.82 -5.50
CA LEU A 59 -0.15 -1.81 -5.61
C LEU A 59 0.54 -1.92 -6.97
N GLU A 60 0.60 -0.81 -7.68
CA GLU A 60 1.50 -0.65 -8.83
C GLU A 60 2.83 -0.08 -8.32
N VAL A 61 3.91 -0.82 -8.48
CA VAL A 61 5.25 -0.41 -8.09
C VAL A 61 6.11 -0.29 -9.33
N THR A 62 6.57 0.92 -9.62
CA THR A 62 7.44 1.19 -10.76
C THR A 62 8.79 0.53 -10.53
N ASN A 63 9.29 -0.20 -11.54
CA ASN A 63 10.63 -0.76 -11.46
C ASN A 63 11.68 0.33 -11.70
N GLU A 64 12.83 0.23 -11.02
CA GLU A 64 13.95 1.13 -11.29
C GLU A 64 14.39 0.95 -12.75
N THR A 65 14.56 2.07 -13.46
CA THR A 65 15.09 2.03 -14.82
C THR A 65 16.54 1.59 -14.79
N GLY A 66 16.88 0.57 -15.59
CA GLY A 66 18.23 0.02 -15.66
C GLY A 66 19.21 0.82 -16.52
N SER A 67 18.81 1.99 -17.03
CA SER A 67 19.59 2.73 -18.02
C SER A 67 19.70 4.21 -17.63
N ALA A 68 20.90 4.74 -17.87
CA ALA A 68 21.38 6.00 -17.33
C ALA A 68 20.69 7.21 -17.98
N ASN A 69 19.90 7.97 -17.21
CA ASN A 69 19.51 9.38 -17.47
C ASN A 69 19.37 9.78 -18.95
N LEU A 70 18.59 9.02 -19.74
CA LEU A 70 18.21 9.41 -21.09
C LEU A 70 16.71 9.71 -21.11
N ASP A 71 16.40 11.00 -21.07
CA ASP A 71 15.12 11.61 -20.70
C ASP A 71 13.90 11.29 -21.60
N GLU A 72 13.99 10.47 -22.66
CA GLU A 72 12.94 10.50 -23.70
C GLU A 72 12.39 9.17 -24.25
N SER A 73 12.74 7.97 -23.74
CA SER A 73 12.09 6.75 -24.27
C SER A 73 12.07 5.51 -23.38
N GLU A 74 12.45 5.60 -22.10
CA GLU A 74 12.52 4.39 -21.28
C GLU A 74 11.12 3.93 -20.87
N GLU A 75 10.65 2.88 -21.54
CA GLU A 75 9.44 2.14 -21.21
C GLU A 75 9.60 1.50 -19.83
N VAL A 76 9.25 2.25 -18.78
CA VAL A 76 9.39 1.78 -17.40
C VAL A 76 8.36 0.70 -17.13
N THR A 77 8.82 -0.49 -16.76
CA THR A 77 7.93 -1.58 -16.34
C THR A 77 7.43 -1.35 -14.91
N THR A 78 6.33 -1.98 -14.60
CA THR A 78 5.66 -1.90 -13.30
C THR A 78 5.39 -3.31 -12.83
N ASP A 79 5.64 -3.52 -11.55
CA ASP A 79 5.25 -4.73 -10.85
C ASP A 79 3.91 -4.50 -10.14
N LEU A 80 3.00 -5.45 -10.30
CA LEU A 80 1.69 -5.42 -9.67
C LEU A 80 1.72 -6.35 -8.45
N PHE A 81 1.63 -5.77 -7.26
CA PHE A 81 1.46 -6.51 -6.02
C PHE A 81 -0.03 -6.59 -5.67
N ILE A 82 -0.50 -7.78 -5.34
CA ILE A 82 -1.90 -8.05 -5.00
C ILE A 82 -1.90 -8.68 -3.61
N GLY A 83 -2.20 -7.88 -2.60
CA GLY A 83 -2.47 -8.35 -1.24
C GLY A 83 -3.92 -8.81 -1.13
N VAL A 84 -4.13 -9.96 -0.50
CA VAL A 84 -5.46 -10.48 -0.13
C VAL A 84 -5.46 -10.74 1.36
N SER A 85 -6.45 -10.23 2.08
CA SER A 85 -6.60 -10.40 3.53
C SER A 85 -8.04 -10.74 3.91
N GLU A 86 -8.21 -11.42 5.04
CA GLU A 86 -9.52 -11.57 5.68
C GLU A 86 -9.96 -10.24 6.36
N ALA A 87 -11.25 -10.09 6.59
CA ALA A 87 -11.84 -8.99 7.34
C ALA A 87 -12.01 -9.36 8.84
N ASP A 88 -10.90 -9.57 9.54
CA ASP A 88 -10.85 -9.95 10.97
C ASP A 88 -9.79 -9.12 11.74
N GLU A 89 -9.77 -9.21 13.08
CA GLU A 89 -8.84 -8.49 13.97
C GLU A 89 -7.39 -8.95 13.80
N ASN A 90 -7.17 -10.25 13.53
CA ASN A 90 -5.88 -10.83 13.16
C ASN A 90 -6.00 -11.54 11.81
N PRO A 91 -6.12 -10.78 10.71
CA PRO A 91 -6.50 -11.35 9.44
C PRO A 91 -5.35 -12.18 8.88
N ARG A 92 -5.66 -13.38 8.38
CA ARG A 92 -4.73 -14.05 7.48
C ARG A 92 -4.56 -13.17 6.25
N GLN A 93 -3.34 -13.10 5.74
CA GLN A 93 -3.01 -12.27 4.60
C GLN A 93 -1.93 -12.93 3.74
N ASN A 94 -2.07 -12.80 2.43
CA ASN A 94 -1.08 -13.23 1.46
C ASN A 94 -0.85 -12.12 0.43
N CYS A 95 0.30 -12.16 -0.22
CA CYS A 95 0.68 -11.20 -1.25
C CYS A 95 1.21 -11.93 -2.48
N PHE A 96 0.65 -11.58 -3.63
CA PHE A 96 1.04 -12.10 -4.94
C PHE A 96 1.71 -11.00 -5.75
N ARG A 97 2.63 -11.36 -6.64
CA ARG A 97 3.35 -10.39 -7.48
C ARG A 97 3.32 -10.82 -8.94
N ILE A 98 2.97 -9.90 -9.82
CA ILE A 98 3.14 -10.02 -11.26
C ILE A 98 4.21 -9.02 -11.67
N LYS A 99 5.24 -9.51 -12.34
CA LYS A 99 6.42 -8.72 -12.70
C LYS A 99 6.35 -8.20 -14.12
N ASP A 100 7.09 -7.12 -14.37
CA ASP A 100 7.45 -6.63 -15.70
C ASP A 100 6.25 -6.33 -16.60
N LEU A 101 5.21 -5.73 -16.03
CA LEU A 101 4.04 -5.28 -16.79
C LEU A 101 4.27 -3.88 -17.34
N TYR A 102 3.78 -3.62 -18.55
CA TYR A 102 3.87 -2.29 -19.17
C TYR A 102 2.48 -1.73 -19.45
N GLY A 103 2.30 -0.42 -19.23
CA GLY A 103 1.06 0.29 -19.55
C GLY A 103 -0.19 -0.28 -18.85
N ILE A 104 -0.10 -0.58 -17.55
CA ILE A 104 -1.23 -1.09 -16.77
C ILE A 104 -2.37 -0.06 -16.76
N THR A 105 -3.59 -0.51 -17.06
CA THR A 105 -4.81 0.32 -17.09
C THR A 105 -6.05 -0.46 -16.67
N ASP A 106 -7.10 0.27 -16.27
CA ASP A 106 -8.44 -0.23 -15.91
C ASP A 106 -8.45 -1.38 -14.88
N ILE A 107 -7.65 -1.24 -13.81
CA ILE A 107 -7.70 -2.17 -12.67
C ILE A 107 -9.09 -2.08 -12.03
N LYS A 108 -9.82 -3.19 -12.04
CA LYS A 108 -11.17 -3.28 -11.48
C LYS A 108 -11.47 -4.67 -10.93
N LEU A 109 -12.25 -4.70 -9.86
CA LEU A 109 -12.86 -5.90 -9.33
C LEU A 109 -14.15 -6.19 -10.11
N GLU A 110 -14.26 -7.36 -10.74
CA GLU A 110 -15.49 -7.83 -11.38
C GLU A 110 -16.45 -8.41 -10.33
N LYS A 111 -17.76 -8.25 -10.56
CA LYS A 111 -18.78 -8.84 -9.69
C LYS A 111 -18.73 -10.36 -9.79
N SER A 112 -18.60 -11.02 -8.64
CA SER A 112 -18.64 -12.48 -8.52
C SER A 112 -19.68 -12.87 -7.47
N GLU A 113 -20.47 -13.91 -7.72
CA GLU A 113 -21.38 -14.46 -6.70
C GLU A 113 -20.67 -15.45 -5.78
N THR A 114 -19.46 -15.89 -6.11
CA THR A 114 -18.67 -16.83 -5.30
C THR A 114 -17.88 -16.11 -4.21
N SER A 115 -17.27 -16.86 -3.29
CA SER A 115 -16.32 -16.32 -2.30
C SER A 115 -15.03 -15.81 -2.94
N GLU A 116 -14.76 -16.22 -4.18
CA GLU A 116 -13.59 -15.81 -4.94
C GLU A 116 -13.83 -14.45 -5.61
N ALA A 117 -12.81 -13.62 -5.57
CA ALA A 117 -12.78 -12.33 -6.26
C ALA A 117 -12.18 -12.48 -7.66
N ILE A 118 -12.66 -11.67 -8.62
CA ILE A 118 -12.08 -11.62 -9.97
C ILE A 118 -11.51 -10.23 -10.19
N LEU A 119 -10.19 -10.11 -10.19
CA LEU A 119 -9.50 -8.87 -10.54
C LEU A 119 -9.22 -8.85 -12.04
N SER A 120 -9.51 -7.74 -12.70
CA SER A 120 -9.21 -7.57 -14.12
C SER A 120 -8.44 -6.28 -14.37
N PHE A 121 -7.53 -6.31 -15.33
CA PHE A 121 -6.79 -5.14 -15.80
C PHE A 121 -6.29 -5.38 -17.23
N PHE A 122 -5.83 -4.31 -17.87
CA PHE A 122 -5.14 -4.38 -19.16
C PHE A 122 -3.67 -4.03 -19.02
N TYR A 123 -2.84 -4.63 -19.87
CA TYR A 123 -1.43 -4.27 -20.05
C TYR A 123 -1.07 -4.30 -21.54
N ILE A 124 0.07 -3.71 -21.89
CA ILE A 124 0.64 -3.75 -23.23
C ILE A 124 1.68 -4.87 -23.27
N ASP A 125 1.50 -5.82 -24.19
CA ASP A 125 2.48 -6.87 -24.41
C ASP A 125 3.57 -6.41 -25.38
N LEU A 126 4.73 -6.03 -24.84
CA LEU A 126 5.90 -5.60 -25.59
C LEU A 126 6.59 -6.75 -26.35
N LYS A 127 6.30 -8.02 -26.03
CA LYS A 127 6.89 -9.18 -26.74
C LYS A 127 6.11 -9.53 -28.01
N ALA A 128 4.90 -8.98 -28.19
CA ALA A 128 4.12 -9.19 -29.39
C ALA A 128 4.69 -8.39 -30.57
N LYS A 129 4.69 -8.95 -31.79
CA LYS A 129 5.14 -8.26 -33.02
C LYS A 129 4.46 -6.92 -33.29
N VAL A 130 3.31 -6.68 -32.65
CA VAL A 130 2.58 -5.43 -32.63
C VAL A 130 2.18 -5.21 -31.18
N ASN A 131 2.45 -4.03 -30.61
CA ASN A 131 2.04 -3.65 -29.26
C ASN A 131 0.52 -3.85 -29.12
N LYS A 132 0.14 -4.97 -28.52
CA LYS A 132 -1.26 -5.36 -28.36
C LYS A 132 -1.64 -5.21 -26.90
N ARG A 133 -2.71 -4.46 -26.66
CA ARG A 133 -3.37 -4.39 -25.38
C ARG A 133 -4.00 -5.76 -25.06
N LYS A 134 -3.61 -6.35 -23.95
CA LYS A 134 -4.12 -7.64 -23.45
C LYS A 134 -4.88 -7.43 -22.15
N GLN A 135 -6.01 -8.11 -22.03
CA GLN A 135 -6.74 -8.19 -20.77
C GLN A 135 -6.24 -9.40 -19.98
N VAL A 136 -6.07 -9.23 -18.68
CA VAL A 136 -5.84 -10.34 -17.73
C VAL A 136 -6.99 -10.34 -16.75
N LYS A 137 -7.48 -11.54 -16.44
CA LYS A 137 -8.40 -11.79 -15.34
C LYS A 137 -7.73 -12.74 -14.36
N ILE A 138 -7.82 -12.41 -13.08
CA ILE A 138 -7.22 -13.18 -12.00
C ILE A 138 -8.31 -13.53 -11.02
N ARG A 139 -8.51 -14.83 -10.84
CA ARG A 139 -9.29 -15.38 -9.74
C ARG A 139 -8.43 -15.35 -8.48
N LEU A 140 -8.91 -14.65 -7.47
CA LEU A 140 -8.26 -14.46 -6.19
C LEU A 140 -9.07 -15.13 -5.09
N ASN A 141 -8.37 -15.91 -4.27
CA ASN A 141 -8.80 -16.26 -2.93
C ASN A 141 -7.65 -15.94 -1.97
N LEU A 142 -7.82 -16.24 -0.69
CA LEU A 142 -6.80 -15.91 0.30
C LEU A 142 -5.45 -16.57 0.01
N ASP A 143 -5.44 -17.83 -0.42
CA ASP A 143 -4.22 -18.64 -0.52
C ASP A 143 -3.64 -18.69 -1.95
N GLN A 144 -4.43 -18.31 -2.96
CA GLN A 144 -4.11 -18.51 -4.36
C GLN A 144 -4.58 -17.36 -5.26
N ALA A 145 -3.79 -17.10 -6.28
CA ALA A 145 -4.10 -16.20 -7.38
C ALA A 145 -3.86 -16.92 -8.72
N ASN A 146 -4.92 -17.12 -9.52
CA ASN A 146 -4.87 -17.88 -10.77
C ASN A 146 -5.38 -17.03 -11.94
N VAL A 147 -4.62 -16.99 -13.04
CA VAL A 147 -5.06 -16.36 -14.29
C VAL A 147 -6.14 -17.22 -14.95
N ILE A 148 -7.21 -16.59 -15.44
CA ILE A 148 -8.37 -17.24 -16.07
C ILE A 148 -8.72 -16.64 -17.43
#